data_AF-A0A6H2DR56-F1
#
_entry.id   AF-A0A6H2DR56-F1
#
_cell.length_a   1.000
_cell.length_b   1.000
_cell.length_c   1.000
_cell.angle_alpha   90.00
_cell.angle_beta   90.00
_cell.angle_gamma   90.00
#
_symmetry.space_group_name_H-M   'P 1'
#
loop_
_entity.id
_entity.type
_entity.pdbx_description
1 polymer ?
#
loop_
_entity_poly.entity_id
_entity_poly.type
_entity_poly.pdbx_seq_one_letter_code
_entity_poly.pdbx_strand_id
1 'polypeptide(L)'
;MKFKFKSKYKWGIFGFFFLLICSLMIAAKIQLPFKPLIMNYEAYISQAGREEVEKDFDYREFGDVSEFTKAIEDKRTIGGVGSDFQIARLVQKNLIQKIDWYKLFENSENEKLKEGFQTPENYFSLNQEQKKAVLSRKRSTFESLIRPEVVKHIDEYDQFLVDKEGNKIDTDKDGIADRFWEFFIPYYTQDKVIAYTIGDYEKNNKVYDIKPELAKNQKYKENKEQIQDKGIEFLDQSVAGIGKTLREYGYKYFEWTEAMRDNLLLGSEKVGNYSGVVTKDNYKQQIDGFVSYIKDITGKDFEDLKFNYYNSSGLELATTLIDIEKKPEVGFIYNGDALDAHYSQDNFEWLEDGKTLNIIRPKNNLTLLDGWIILKDVETNVVNQLYKTLYNSVYKGEDYSKDQMLQMSLEKTKYKDENDNKFKYGYVLNFENLPNLANFDFINYTPSFINTFEFFKKTYFNDEVETIKLLDENDNPTQEEGFLIKDENGIVQATEQDPTLTFDQLVAKAEERSSLFGLNIYLSQQPKQTVFGQRPEDFPEDPTFDIHYSFIAPVDENLDSNIRTYYNMKTKS
;
A
#
# COMPACT_ATOMS: atom_id res chain seq x y z
N MET A 1 60.47 -16.26 40.20
CA MET A 1 60.46 -14.90 40.79
C MET A 1 59.00 -14.42 40.87
N LYS A 2 58.35 -14.51 42.05
CA LYS A 2 56.95 -14.08 42.22
C LYS A 2 56.92 -12.57 42.51
N PHE A 3 56.63 -11.75 41.50
CA PHE A 3 56.44 -10.32 41.70
C PHE A 3 55.21 -10.09 42.59
N LYS A 4 55.43 -9.79 43.88
CA LYS A 4 54.40 -9.23 44.77
C LYS A 4 54.15 -7.79 44.35
N PHE A 5 53.27 -7.60 43.36
CA PHE A 5 52.71 -6.28 43.07
C PHE A 5 52.05 -5.75 44.35
N LYS A 6 52.60 -4.66 44.91
CA LYS A 6 52.02 -3.99 46.09
C LYS A 6 50.56 -3.65 45.75
N SER A 7 49.64 -4.03 46.64
CA SER A 7 48.18 -3.85 46.51
C SER A 7 47.76 -2.49 45.92
N LYS A 8 48.50 -1.41 46.24
CA LYS A 8 48.26 -0.05 45.74
C LYS A 8 48.31 0.10 44.21
N TYR A 9 49.13 -0.67 43.50
CA TYR A 9 49.23 -0.58 42.02
C TYR A 9 48.10 -1.32 41.30
N LYS A 10 47.49 -2.33 41.94
CA LYS A 10 46.34 -3.05 41.36
C LYS A 10 45.11 -2.15 41.25
N TRP A 11 44.87 -1.32 42.27
CA TRP A 11 43.78 -0.34 42.27
C TRP A 11 44.02 0.78 41.24
N GLY A 12 45.27 1.20 41.03
CA GLY A 12 45.62 2.17 39.98
C GLY A 12 45.40 1.64 38.56
N ILE A 13 45.82 0.39 38.29
CA ILE A 13 45.58 -0.27 37.00
C ILE A 13 44.09 -0.48 36.76
N PHE A 14 43.35 -0.92 37.79
CA PHE A 14 41.90 -1.08 37.69
C PHE A 14 41.17 0.25 37.44
N GLY A 15 41.55 1.32 38.15
CA GLY A 15 41.01 2.66 37.92
C GLY A 15 41.29 3.19 36.52
N PHE A 16 42.49 2.94 35.99
CA PHE A 16 42.85 3.31 34.62
C PHE A 16 42.03 2.53 33.57
N PHE A 17 41.88 1.21 33.73
CA PHE A 17 41.03 0.40 32.83
C PHE A 17 39.56 0.81 32.91
N PHE A 18 39.05 1.11 34.11
CA PHE A 18 37.68 1.57 34.28
C PHE A 18 37.45 2.92 33.58
N LEU A 19 38.36 3.88 33.75
CA LEU A 19 38.30 5.16 33.03
C LEU A 19 38.41 4.97 31.51
N LEU A 20 39.29 4.09 31.03
CA LEU A 20 39.43 3.80 29.60
C LEU A 20 38.12 3.20 29.04
N ILE A 21 37.51 2.25 29.74
CA ILE A 21 36.21 1.67 29.35
C ILE A 21 35.12 2.73 29.36
N CYS A 22 35.03 3.57 30.39
CA CYS A 22 34.07 4.67 30.43
C CYS A 22 34.29 5.67 29.28
N SER A 23 35.53 6.05 28.99
CA SER A 23 35.86 6.94 27.86
C SER A 23 35.52 6.30 26.52
N LEU A 24 35.78 5.00 26.35
CA LEU A 24 35.40 4.26 25.14
C LEU A 24 33.87 4.15 25.00
N MET A 25 33.12 3.91 26.08
CA MET A 25 31.65 3.90 26.03
C MET A 25 31.07 5.29 25.73
N ILE A 26 31.66 6.37 26.27
CA ILE A 26 31.25 7.74 25.96
C ILE A 26 31.56 8.06 24.50
N ALA A 27 32.76 7.75 24.02
CA ALA A 27 33.14 7.93 22.62
C ALA A 27 32.23 7.12 21.69
N ALA A 28 31.93 5.86 22.03
CA ALA A 28 31.00 5.03 21.29
C ALA A 28 29.59 5.61 21.28
N LYS A 29 29.07 6.12 22.41
CA LYS A 29 27.75 6.76 22.49
C LYS A 29 27.67 8.09 21.74
N ILE A 30 28.79 8.81 21.63
CA ILE A 30 28.89 10.03 20.82
C ILE A 30 28.97 9.69 19.33
N GLN A 31 29.68 8.62 18.96
CA GLN A 31 29.82 8.16 17.57
C GLN A 31 28.61 7.37 17.07
N LEU A 32 27.84 6.75 17.97
CA LEU A 32 26.64 5.96 17.70
C LEU A 32 25.52 6.47 18.63
N PRO A 33 24.89 7.63 18.29
CA PRO A 33 23.76 8.12 19.05
C PRO A 33 22.63 7.07 19.06
N PHE A 34 21.91 7.00 20.18
CA PHE A 34 20.69 6.18 20.23
C PHE A 34 19.70 6.73 19.22
N LYS A 35 19.25 5.86 18.31
CA LYS A 35 18.22 6.18 17.33
C LYS A 35 16.87 5.66 17.83
N PRO A 36 15.85 6.52 17.92
CA PRO A 36 14.50 6.04 18.21
C PRO A 36 14.03 5.06 17.13
N LEU A 37 13.24 4.06 17.53
CA LEU A 37 12.75 3.03 16.62
C LEU A 37 11.49 3.49 15.89
N ILE A 38 11.45 3.27 14.58
CA ILE A 38 10.28 3.33 13.70
C ILE A 38 9.97 1.91 13.22
N MET A 39 8.69 1.58 13.09
CA MET A 39 8.26 0.26 12.61
C MET A 39 7.24 0.36 11.48
N ASN A 40 7.43 -0.37 10.38
CA ASN A 40 6.50 -0.43 9.24
C ASN A 40 6.21 -1.87 8.82
N TYR A 41 5.19 -2.07 8.00
CA TYR A 41 4.98 -3.35 7.31
C TYR A 41 6.21 -3.72 6.46
N GLU A 42 6.37 -5.00 6.17
CA GLU A 42 7.40 -5.49 5.24
C GLU A 42 7.22 -4.82 3.86
N ALA A 43 8.33 -4.45 3.23
CA ALA A 43 8.38 -3.79 1.92
C ALA A 43 7.48 -2.54 1.77
N TYR A 44 7.21 -1.78 2.85
CA TYR A 44 6.32 -0.59 2.82
C TYR A 44 7.05 0.75 2.61
N ILE A 45 8.31 0.74 2.20
CA ILE A 45 9.07 1.93 1.83
C ILE A 45 10.18 1.50 0.87
N SER A 46 10.44 2.30 -0.17
CA SER A 46 11.56 2.09 -1.09
C SER A 46 12.90 2.06 -0.34
N GLN A 47 13.90 1.45 -0.97
CA GLN A 47 15.26 1.41 -0.42
C GLN A 47 15.82 2.82 -0.18
N ALA A 48 15.63 3.74 -1.12
CA ALA A 48 16.06 5.14 -0.97
C ALA A 48 15.34 5.85 0.19
N GLY A 49 14.01 5.64 0.31
CA GLY A 49 13.24 6.16 1.44
C GLY A 49 13.70 5.60 2.78
N ARG A 50 13.97 4.29 2.85
CA ARG A 50 14.52 3.63 4.04
C ARG A 50 15.86 4.22 4.44
N GLU A 51 16.78 4.40 3.50
CA GLU A 51 18.09 5.00 3.75
C GLU A 51 18.00 6.42 4.30
N GLU A 52 17.01 7.20 3.86
CA GLU A 52 16.72 8.53 4.42
C GLU A 52 16.19 8.42 5.87
N VAL A 53 15.31 7.46 6.17
CA VAL A 53 14.82 7.20 7.54
C VAL A 53 15.96 6.78 8.47
N GLU A 54 16.80 5.87 8.01
CA GLU A 54 17.89 5.28 8.78
C GLU A 54 19.01 6.27 9.10
N LYS A 55 19.01 7.49 8.56
CA LYS A 55 19.94 8.57 8.98
C LYS A 55 19.71 8.95 10.45
N ASP A 56 18.46 9.07 10.86
CA ASP A 56 18.08 9.61 12.16
C ASP A 56 17.40 8.57 13.09
N PHE A 57 16.87 7.48 12.52
CA PHE A 57 16.05 6.50 13.23
C PHE A 57 16.55 5.06 13.00
N ASP A 58 16.23 4.17 13.94
CA ASP A 58 16.32 2.73 13.69
C ASP A 58 15.03 2.32 12.98
N TYR A 59 15.14 1.53 11.91
CA TYR A 59 13.99 1.07 11.13
C TYR A 59 13.81 -0.45 11.28
N ARG A 60 12.57 -0.90 11.48
CA ARG A 60 12.24 -2.33 11.58
C ARG A 60 10.93 -2.64 10.87
N GLU A 61 10.92 -3.77 10.17
CA GLU A 61 9.72 -4.30 9.54
C GLU A 61 8.96 -5.27 10.46
N PHE A 62 7.65 -5.38 10.26
CA PHE A 62 6.80 -6.38 10.92
C PHE A 62 5.82 -7.00 9.93
N GLY A 63 5.55 -8.31 10.08
CA GLY A 63 4.57 -9.03 9.27
C GLY A 63 3.15 -9.05 9.86
N ASP A 64 2.99 -8.77 11.16
CA ASP A 64 1.68 -8.79 11.85
C ASP A 64 1.47 -7.49 12.64
N VAL A 65 0.34 -6.81 12.39
CA VAL A 65 -0.07 -5.55 13.04
C VAL A 65 -0.09 -5.61 14.58
N SER A 66 -0.24 -6.80 15.16
CA SER A 66 -0.18 -7.03 16.61
C SER A 66 1.24 -6.87 17.18
N GLU A 67 2.29 -7.11 16.39
CA GLU A 67 3.67 -6.83 16.78
C GLU A 67 3.89 -5.33 16.95
N PHE A 68 3.44 -4.54 15.97
CA PHE A 68 3.48 -3.09 16.04
C PHE A 68 2.64 -2.56 17.20
N THR A 69 1.41 -3.05 17.35
CA THR A 69 0.51 -2.68 18.47
C THR A 69 1.21 -2.88 19.83
N LYS A 70 1.86 -4.03 20.01
CA LYS A 70 2.60 -4.33 21.25
C LYS A 70 3.80 -3.40 21.43
N ALA A 71 4.54 -3.09 20.37
CA ALA A 71 5.64 -2.13 20.44
C ALA A 71 5.17 -0.73 20.86
N ILE A 72 3.97 -0.31 20.42
CA ILE A 72 3.35 0.95 20.81
C ILE A 72 2.99 0.95 22.29
N GLU A 73 2.28 -0.10 22.74
CA GLU A 73 1.85 -0.24 24.14
C GLU A 73 3.03 -0.30 25.11
N ASP A 74 4.12 -0.95 24.71
CA ASP A 74 5.36 -1.05 25.47
C ASP A 74 6.24 0.21 25.36
N LYS A 75 5.83 1.25 24.60
CA LYS A 75 6.60 2.47 24.31
C LYS A 75 8.00 2.18 23.72
N ARG A 76 8.10 1.16 22.87
CA ARG A 76 9.36 0.72 22.23
C ARG A 76 9.60 1.32 20.84
N THR A 77 8.58 1.91 20.23
CA THR A 77 8.63 2.64 18.96
C THR A 77 8.21 4.08 19.19
N ILE A 78 8.51 4.99 18.26
CA ILE A 78 8.00 6.38 18.26
C ILE A 78 6.89 6.62 17.22
N GLY A 79 6.73 5.70 16.27
CA GLY A 79 5.78 5.84 15.17
C GLY A 79 5.97 4.75 14.13
N GLY A 80 5.20 4.85 13.05
CA GLY A 80 5.16 3.85 12.00
C GLY A 80 3.86 3.87 11.21
N VAL A 81 3.75 2.97 10.23
CA VAL A 81 2.52 2.77 9.47
C VAL A 81 1.60 1.81 10.23
N GLY A 82 0.35 2.24 10.44
CA GLY A 82 -0.71 1.40 10.99
C GLY A 82 -1.97 1.47 10.14
N SER A 83 -2.86 0.50 10.33
CA SER A 83 -4.13 0.44 9.60
C SER A 83 -5.22 1.25 10.31
N ASP A 84 -6.13 1.85 9.56
CA ASP A 84 -7.25 2.68 10.02
C ASP A 84 -7.97 2.20 11.29
N PHE A 85 -8.38 0.93 11.37
CA PHE A 85 -9.05 0.37 12.55
C PHE A 85 -8.13 0.31 13.79
N GLN A 86 -6.83 0.08 13.59
CA GLN A 86 -5.82 0.13 14.64
C GLN A 86 -5.64 1.57 15.10
N ILE A 87 -5.50 2.52 14.17
CA ILE A 87 -5.34 3.95 14.45
C ILE A 87 -6.53 4.44 15.28
N ALA A 88 -7.76 4.11 14.90
CA ALA A 88 -8.96 4.50 15.65
C ALA A 88 -8.92 4.01 17.11
N ARG A 89 -8.47 2.76 17.34
CA ARG A 89 -8.27 2.21 18.69
C ARG A 89 -7.17 2.94 19.46
N LEU A 90 -6.08 3.33 18.80
CA LEU A 90 -5.00 4.08 19.41
C LEU A 90 -5.43 5.50 19.82
N VAL A 91 -6.31 6.15 19.04
CA VAL A 91 -6.94 7.44 19.41
C VAL A 91 -7.82 7.25 20.65
N GLN A 92 -8.70 6.24 20.66
CA GLN A 92 -9.56 5.92 21.82
C GLN A 92 -8.75 5.67 23.11
N LYS A 93 -7.55 5.08 22.97
CA LYS A 93 -6.62 4.85 24.08
C LYS A 93 -5.74 6.05 24.41
N ASN A 94 -5.80 7.13 23.64
CA ASN A 94 -4.96 8.32 23.80
C ASN A 94 -3.45 8.00 23.71
N LEU A 95 -3.07 7.09 22.81
CA LEU A 95 -1.68 6.61 22.64
C LEU A 95 -0.95 7.30 21.47
N ILE A 96 -1.67 7.96 20.58
CA ILE A 96 -1.10 8.72 19.46
C ILE A 96 -1.49 10.19 19.56
N GLN A 97 -0.70 11.06 18.93
CA GLN A 97 -0.92 12.50 18.91
C GLN A 97 -1.51 12.97 17.58
N LYS A 98 -2.13 14.16 17.57
CA LYS A 98 -2.52 14.81 16.33
C LYS A 98 -1.30 15.13 15.48
N ILE A 99 -1.45 15.06 14.16
CA ILE A 99 -0.43 15.39 13.18
C ILE A 99 -0.35 16.91 13.00
N ASP A 100 0.85 17.45 13.20
CA ASP A 100 1.19 18.80 12.77
C ASP A 100 1.55 18.81 11.27
N TRP A 101 0.51 18.94 10.44
CA TRP A 101 0.63 19.03 8.99
C TRP A 101 1.50 20.21 8.52
N TYR A 102 1.54 21.30 9.28
CA TYR A 102 2.43 22.42 8.97
C TYR A 102 3.89 22.02 9.12
N LYS A 103 4.22 21.23 10.15
CA LYS A 103 5.58 20.70 10.36
C LYS A 103 5.99 19.65 9.35
N LEU A 104 5.07 18.78 8.94
CA LEU A 104 5.32 17.83 7.85
C LEU A 104 5.75 18.55 6.56
N PHE A 105 5.05 19.62 6.19
CA PHE A 105 5.33 20.40 4.98
C PHE A 105 6.16 21.67 5.23
N GLU A 106 6.90 21.76 6.35
CA GLU A 106 7.66 22.96 6.70
C GLU A 106 8.74 23.29 5.65
N ASN A 107 9.34 22.26 5.05
CA ASN A 107 10.35 22.38 3.98
C ASN A 107 9.75 22.42 2.57
N SER A 108 8.42 22.49 2.44
CA SER A 108 7.77 22.66 1.15
C SER A 108 7.95 24.08 0.62
N GLU A 109 8.14 24.21 -0.70
CA GLU A 109 8.12 25.50 -1.40
C GLU A 109 6.68 25.99 -1.67
N ASN A 110 5.67 25.15 -1.41
CA ASN A 110 4.27 25.49 -1.59
C ASN A 110 3.75 26.33 -0.41
N GLU A 111 3.86 27.66 -0.52
CA GLU A 111 3.40 28.58 0.53
C GLU A 111 1.91 28.44 0.85
N LYS A 112 1.06 28.16 -0.14
CA LYS A 112 -0.38 27.97 0.09
C LYS A 112 -0.66 26.76 0.98
N LEU A 113 0.11 25.69 0.81
CA LEU A 113 0.01 24.49 1.62
C LEU A 113 0.37 24.79 3.08
N LYS A 114 1.49 25.50 3.28
CA LYS A 114 1.95 25.91 4.61
C LYS A 114 0.94 26.85 5.29
N GLU A 115 0.46 27.87 4.60
CA GLU A 115 -0.57 28.79 5.10
C GLU A 115 -1.87 28.06 5.45
N GLY A 116 -2.26 27.08 4.63
CA GLY A 116 -3.45 26.24 4.84
C GLY A 116 -3.41 25.51 6.17
N PHE A 117 -2.27 24.89 6.50
CA PHE A 117 -2.10 24.10 7.72
C PHE A 117 -1.64 24.89 8.95
N GLN A 118 -1.18 26.13 8.80
CA GLN A 118 -0.65 26.93 9.90
C GLN A 118 -1.67 27.04 11.05
N THR A 119 -1.21 26.93 12.29
CA THR A 119 -2.03 27.24 13.47
C THR A 119 -1.62 28.61 14.00
N PRO A 120 -2.55 29.56 14.21
CA PRO A 120 -2.17 30.86 14.76
C PRO A 120 -1.69 30.72 16.21
N GLU A 121 -0.68 31.50 16.61
CA GLU A 121 -0.10 31.40 17.97
C GLU A 121 -1.13 31.63 19.08
N ASN A 122 -2.16 32.44 18.82
CA ASN A 122 -3.23 32.73 19.76
C ASN A 122 -4.42 31.75 19.68
N TYR A 123 -4.28 30.59 19.02
CA TYR A 123 -5.38 29.63 18.78
C TYR A 123 -6.22 29.32 20.01
N PHE A 124 -5.59 29.00 21.15
CA PHE A 124 -6.30 28.65 22.38
C PHE A 124 -7.05 29.81 23.02
N SER A 125 -6.72 31.05 22.65
CA SER A 125 -7.41 32.27 23.08
C SER A 125 -8.55 32.68 22.14
N LEU A 126 -8.69 32.02 20.99
CA LEU A 126 -9.77 32.29 20.03
C LEU A 126 -11.12 31.81 20.58
N ASN A 127 -12.20 32.42 20.09
CA ASN A 127 -13.54 31.92 20.35
C ASN A 127 -13.83 30.66 19.50
N GLN A 128 -14.94 29.97 19.81
CA GLN A 128 -15.31 28.72 19.16
C GLN A 128 -15.51 28.84 17.63
N GLU A 129 -16.09 29.93 17.13
CA GLU A 129 -16.28 30.12 15.69
C GLU A 129 -14.94 30.31 14.96
N GLN A 130 -14.03 31.07 15.56
CA GLN A 130 -12.69 31.29 15.02
C GLN A 130 -11.85 30.02 15.01
N LYS A 131 -11.93 29.19 16.06
CA LYS A 131 -11.27 27.87 16.10
C LYS A 131 -11.81 26.95 15.00
N LYS A 132 -13.13 26.89 14.83
CA LYS A 132 -13.77 26.15 13.74
C LYS A 132 -13.32 26.65 12.37
N ALA A 133 -13.19 27.97 12.16
CA ALA A 133 -12.69 28.52 10.91
C ALA A 133 -11.24 28.08 10.59
N VAL A 134 -10.37 28.02 11.61
CA VAL A 134 -9.00 27.49 11.45
C VAL A 134 -9.05 26.00 11.07
N LEU A 135 -9.86 25.19 11.75
CA LEU A 135 -10.00 23.76 11.44
C LEU A 135 -10.61 23.52 10.06
N SER A 136 -11.62 24.29 9.65
CA SER A 136 -12.22 24.23 8.31
C SER A 136 -11.18 24.55 7.23
N ARG A 137 -10.31 25.53 7.44
CA ARG A 137 -9.20 25.81 6.51
C ARG A 137 -8.25 24.62 6.40
N LYS A 138 -7.74 24.13 7.55
CA LYS A 138 -6.82 22.97 7.57
C LYS A 138 -7.45 21.76 6.86
N ARG A 139 -8.74 21.51 7.13
CA ARG A 139 -9.49 20.43 6.51
C ARG A 139 -9.63 20.62 4.99
N SER A 140 -9.93 21.83 4.53
CA SER A 140 -9.97 22.12 3.08
C SER A 140 -8.61 21.92 2.41
N THR A 141 -7.51 22.27 3.10
CA THR A 141 -6.15 21.99 2.61
C THR A 141 -5.88 20.49 2.57
N PHE A 142 -6.26 19.73 3.60
CA PHE A 142 -6.17 18.27 3.59
C PHE A 142 -6.96 17.64 2.44
N GLU A 143 -8.21 18.04 2.23
CA GLU A 143 -9.06 17.56 1.13
C GLU A 143 -8.52 17.91 -0.26
N SER A 144 -7.67 18.93 -0.38
CA SER A 144 -7.01 19.26 -1.65
C SER A 144 -5.84 18.34 -2.00
N LEU A 145 -5.30 17.61 -1.02
CA LEU A 145 -4.19 16.68 -1.20
C LEU A 145 -4.64 15.24 -1.35
N ILE A 146 -5.76 14.87 -0.72
CA ILE A 146 -6.19 13.48 -0.57
C ILE A 146 -7.34 13.18 -1.53
N ARG A 147 -7.34 11.96 -2.08
CA ARG A 147 -8.40 11.48 -2.97
C ARG A 147 -9.78 11.54 -2.29
N PRO A 148 -10.85 11.98 -2.99
CA PRO A 148 -12.19 12.12 -2.40
C PRO A 148 -12.75 10.85 -1.73
N GLU A 149 -12.52 9.69 -2.34
CA GLU A 149 -12.91 8.38 -1.85
C GLU A 149 -12.17 7.97 -0.56
N VAL A 150 -10.91 8.38 -0.42
CA VAL A 150 -10.13 8.20 0.80
C VAL A 150 -10.62 9.16 1.88
N VAL A 151 -10.90 10.42 1.54
CA VAL A 151 -11.51 11.39 2.48
C VAL A 151 -12.84 10.85 3.02
N LYS A 152 -13.69 10.31 2.16
CA LYS A 152 -14.97 9.71 2.56
C LYS A 152 -14.75 8.53 3.52
N HIS A 153 -13.81 7.63 3.21
CA HIS A 153 -13.45 6.50 4.06
C HIS A 153 -12.96 6.95 5.44
N ILE A 154 -12.11 7.97 5.50
CA ILE A 154 -11.61 8.57 6.75
C ILE A 154 -12.76 9.12 7.60
N ASP A 155 -13.71 9.80 6.97
CA ASP A 155 -14.84 10.42 7.67
C ASP A 155 -15.78 9.36 8.30
N GLU A 156 -15.86 8.15 7.74
CA GLU A 156 -16.63 7.05 8.32
C GLU A 156 -16.08 6.63 9.70
N TYR A 157 -14.81 6.89 10.01
CA TYR A 157 -14.21 6.57 11.30
C TYR A 157 -14.49 7.59 12.42
N ASP A 158 -14.96 8.81 12.09
CA ASP A 158 -15.28 9.85 13.09
C ASP A 158 -16.33 9.38 14.11
N GLN A 159 -17.17 8.40 13.73
CA GLN A 159 -18.16 7.81 14.63
C GLN A 159 -17.53 7.01 15.77
N PHE A 160 -16.33 6.44 15.58
CA PHE A 160 -15.62 5.65 16.59
C PHE A 160 -14.72 6.49 17.49
N LEU A 161 -14.55 7.79 17.23
CA LEU A 161 -13.77 8.68 18.07
C LEU A 161 -14.55 9.11 19.32
N VAL A 162 -14.74 8.13 20.20
CA VAL A 162 -15.39 8.28 21.50
C VAL A 162 -14.55 7.66 22.62
N ASP A 163 -14.64 8.25 23.81
CA ASP A 163 -14.02 7.69 25.02
C ASP A 163 -14.78 6.44 25.53
N LYS A 164 -14.35 5.90 26.68
CA LYS A 164 -14.96 4.69 27.27
C LYS A 164 -16.40 4.92 27.74
N GLU A 165 -16.76 6.17 27.98
CA GLU A 165 -18.07 6.63 28.40
C GLU A 165 -18.98 6.98 27.20
N GLY A 166 -18.44 6.97 25.98
CA GLY A 166 -19.16 7.28 24.73
C GLY A 166 -19.16 8.78 24.37
N ASN A 167 -18.40 9.62 25.06
CA ASN A 167 -18.28 11.04 24.71
C ASN A 167 -17.29 11.23 23.57
N LYS A 168 -17.50 12.24 22.74
CA LYS A 168 -16.55 12.60 21.68
C LYS A 168 -15.20 12.99 22.26
N ILE A 169 -14.14 12.52 21.63
CA ILE A 169 -12.76 12.79 22.02
C ILE A 169 -12.40 14.23 21.66
N ASP A 170 -11.75 14.93 22.59
CA ASP A 170 -11.14 16.25 22.43
C ASP A 170 -9.79 16.19 23.18
N THR A 171 -8.73 15.84 22.45
CA THR A 171 -7.41 15.51 23.02
C THR A 171 -6.63 16.76 23.44
N ASP A 172 -6.83 17.89 22.77
CA ASP A 172 -6.17 19.17 23.05
C ASP A 172 -7.01 20.12 23.93
N LYS A 173 -8.25 19.73 24.24
CA LYS A 173 -9.21 20.44 25.12
C LYS A 173 -9.57 21.82 24.58
N ASP A 174 -9.64 21.96 23.27
CA ASP A 174 -10.00 23.23 22.62
C ASP A 174 -11.53 23.48 22.59
N GLY A 175 -12.33 22.47 22.98
CA GLY A 175 -13.79 22.48 23.01
C GLY A 175 -14.45 22.05 21.70
N ILE A 176 -13.69 21.49 20.76
CA ILE A 176 -14.14 20.94 19.48
C ILE A 176 -13.80 19.45 19.48
N ALA A 177 -14.73 18.63 19.01
CA ALA A 177 -14.48 17.20 18.88
C ALA A 177 -13.44 16.94 17.79
N ASP A 178 -12.46 16.10 18.12
CA ASP A 178 -11.42 15.67 17.19
C ASP A 178 -12.00 14.83 16.05
N ARG A 179 -11.35 14.89 14.90
CA ARG A 179 -11.67 14.12 13.71
C ARG A 179 -10.54 13.17 13.33
N PHE A 180 -10.87 12.08 12.65
CA PHE A 180 -9.95 10.97 12.41
C PHE A 180 -8.74 11.37 11.55
N TRP A 181 -8.95 12.24 10.57
CA TRP A 181 -7.90 12.79 9.71
C TRP A 181 -6.80 13.55 10.49
N GLU A 182 -7.06 13.98 11.73
CA GLU A 182 -6.09 14.71 12.54
C GLU A 182 -5.01 13.81 13.12
N PHE A 183 -5.15 12.48 13.11
CA PHE A 183 -4.28 11.57 13.89
C PHE A 183 -3.26 10.76 13.08
N PHE A 184 -3.29 10.86 11.76
CA PHE A 184 -2.36 10.12 10.91
C PHE A 184 -2.17 10.82 9.56
N ILE A 185 -1.09 10.47 8.87
CA ILE A 185 -0.84 10.90 7.49
C ILE A 185 -1.22 9.71 6.59
N PRO A 186 -2.29 9.79 5.76
CA PRO A 186 -2.66 8.71 4.85
C PRO A 186 -1.48 8.30 3.98
N TYR A 187 -1.37 7.02 3.68
CA TYR A 187 -0.29 6.51 2.84
C TYR A 187 -0.84 5.75 1.63
N TYR A 188 -1.30 4.52 1.83
CA TYR A 188 -1.88 3.69 0.78
C TYR A 188 -3.29 3.24 1.13
N THR A 189 -4.12 3.10 0.10
CA THR A 189 -5.43 2.46 0.17
C THR A 189 -5.40 1.19 -0.67
N GLN A 190 -6.08 0.16 -0.20
CA GLN A 190 -6.18 -1.12 -0.90
C GLN A 190 -7.62 -1.61 -0.82
N ASP A 191 -8.06 -2.31 -1.87
CA ASP A 191 -9.30 -3.08 -1.84
C ASP A 191 -9.05 -4.57 -2.12
N LYS A 192 -9.97 -5.43 -1.66
CA LYS A 192 -9.86 -6.86 -1.94
C LYS A 192 -10.31 -7.18 -3.37
N VAL A 193 -9.63 -8.14 -3.96
CA VAL A 193 -9.94 -8.71 -5.27
C VAL A 193 -9.90 -10.22 -5.19
N ILE A 194 -10.67 -10.88 -6.06
CA ILE A 194 -10.46 -12.29 -6.38
C ILE A 194 -9.61 -12.32 -7.64
N ALA A 195 -8.32 -12.59 -7.47
CA ALA A 195 -7.38 -12.82 -8.56
C ALA A 195 -7.44 -14.29 -8.99
N TYR A 196 -7.40 -14.57 -10.29
CA TYR A 196 -7.37 -15.93 -10.81
C TYR A 196 -6.44 -16.05 -12.01
N THR A 197 -5.70 -17.15 -12.07
CA THR A 197 -4.67 -17.37 -13.09
C THR A 197 -5.27 -17.64 -14.46
N ILE A 198 -4.80 -16.93 -15.48
CA ILE A 198 -5.22 -17.10 -16.87
C ILE A 198 -4.05 -17.40 -17.82
N GLY A 199 -2.84 -17.30 -17.32
CA GLY A 199 -1.66 -17.16 -18.16
C GLY A 199 -1.02 -18.43 -18.66
N ASP A 200 -0.13 -18.17 -19.62
CA ASP A 200 0.77 -19.12 -20.24
C ASP A 200 2.21 -18.66 -20.00
N TYR A 201 3.17 -19.56 -20.20
CA TYR A 201 4.59 -19.24 -20.24
C TYR A 201 5.24 -19.89 -21.45
N GLU A 202 6.27 -19.26 -22.00
CA GLU A 202 7.04 -19.80 -23.11
C GLU A 202 8.32 -20.47 -22.62
N LYS A 203 8.55 -21.72 -23.06
CA LYS A 203 9.79 -22.45 -22.79
C LYS A 203 10.21 -23.27 -23.99
N ASN A 204 11.38 -22.95 -24.56
CA ASN A 204 11.91 -23.59 -25.77
C ASN A 204 10.95 -23.46 -26.98
N ASN A 205 10.45 -22.26 -27.26
CA ASN A 205 9.51 -21.97 -28.35
C ASN A 205 8.20 -22.77 -28.29
N LYS A 206 7.76 -23.10 -27.09
CA LYS A 206 6.49 -23.78 -26.82
C LYS A 206 5.78 -23.06 -25.69
N VAL A 207 4.49 -22.84 -25.89
CA VAL A 207 3.59 -22.23 -24.93
C VAL A 207 2.99 -23.32 -24.04
N TYR A 208 3.04 -23.11 -22.72
CA TYR A 208 2.47 -23.99 -21.72
C TYR A 208 1.58 -23.20 -20.77
N ASP A 209 0.49 -23.80 -20.32
CA ASP A 209 -0.33 -23.21 -19.26
C ASP A 209 0.47 -23.12 -17.95
N ILE A 210 0.36 -21.98 -17.26
CA ILE A 210 0.94 -21.80 -15.92
C ILE A 210 0.38 -22.87 -14.96
N LYS A 211 -0.90 -23.24 -15.13
CA LYS A 211 -1.60 -24.26 -14.33
C LYS A 211 -2.09 -25.43 -15.22
N PRO A 212 -1.25 -26.45 -15.49
CA PRO A 212 -1.60 -27.54 -16.41
C PRO A 212 -2.81 -28.39 -16.00
N GLU A 213 -3.14 -28.47 -14.70
CA GLU A 213 -4.31 -29.20 -14.23
C GLU A 213 -5.63 -28.46 -14.53
N LEU A 214 -5.61 -27.12 -14.55
CA LEU A 214 -6.73 -26.27 -14.96
C LEU A 214 -7.04 -26.47 -16.44
N ALA A 215 -6.00 -26.52 -17.28
CA ALA A 215 -6.10 -26.72 -18.73
C ALA A 215 -6.76 -28.05 -19.16
N LYS A 216 -6.88 -29.02 -18.23
CA LYS A 216 -7.61 -30.28 -18.46
C LYS A 216 -9.13 -30.11 -18.37
N ASN A 217 -9.62 -29.02 -17.80
CA ASN A 217 -11.05 -28.74 -17.75
C ASN A 217 -11.58 -28.31 -19.13
N GLN A 218 -12.65 -28.96 -19.60
CA GLN A 218 -13.22 -28.71 -20.92
C GLN A 218 -13.77 -27.28 -21.07
N LYS A 219 -14.48 -26.76 -20.06
CA LYS A 219 -15.06 -25.41 -20.08
C LYS A 219 -13.96 -24.34 -20.11
N TYR A 220 -12.90 -24.50 -19.32
CA TYR A 220 -11.73 -23.61 -19.41
C TYR A 220 -11.11 -23.64 -20.81
N LYS A 221 -10.82 -24.84 -21.33
CA LYS A 221 -10.19 -25.02 -22.63
C LYS A 221 -11.01 -24.41 -23.78
N GLU A 222 -12.32 -24.57 -23.76
CA GLU A 222 -13.23 -24.03 -24.78
C GLU A 222 -13.34 -22.49 -24.74
N ASN A 223 -13.07 -21.87 -23.58
CA ASN A 223 -13.22 -20.43 -23.38
C ASN A 223 -11.89 -19.72 -23.11
N LYS A 224 -10.74 -20.40 -23.27
CA LYS A 224 -9.43 -19.89 -22.83
C LYS A 224 -9.10 -18.52 -23.43
N GLU A 225 -9.30 -18.36 -24.74
CA GLU A 225 -9.04 -17.10 -25.44
C GLU A 225 -9.92 -15.96 -24.90
N GLN A 226 -11.21 -16.21 -24.66
CA GLN A 226 -12.12 -15.23 -24.06
C GLN A 226 -11.74 -14.90 -22.60
N ILE A 227 -11.33 -15.91 -21.83
CA ILE A 227 -10.87 -15.71 -20.44
C ILE A 227 -9.61 -14.86 -20.42
N GLN A 228 -8.69 -15.10 -21.35
CA GLN A 228 -7.46 -14.33 -21.48
C GLN A 228 -7.76 -12.91 -21.96
N ASP A 229 -8.54 -12.72 -23.01
CA ASP A 229 -8.84 -11.39 -23.57
C ASP A 229 -9.73 -10.54 -22.65
N LYS A 230 -10.81 -11.14 -22.15
CA LYS A 230 -11.90 -10.41 -21.50
C LYS A 230 -12.09 -10.75 -20.02
N GLY A 231 -11.87 -12.02 -19.66
CA GLY A 231 -12.19 -12.54 -18.34
C GLY A 231 -13.41 -13.46 -18.33
N ILE A 232 -13.73 -14.00 -17.16
CA ILE A 232 -14.88 -14.89 -16.94
C ILE A 232 -16.11 -14.05 -16.67
N GLU A 233 -17.27 -14.41 -17.26
CA GLU A 233 -18.53 -13.77 -16.91
C GLU A 233 -19.03 -14.27 -15.55
N PHE A 234 -19.14 -13.37 -14.59
CA PHE A 234 -19.69 -13.64 -13.26
C PHE A 234 -21.10 -13.08 -13.17
N LEU A 235 -22.11 -13.95 -13.05
CA LEU A 235 -23.53 -13.53 -12.91
C LEU A 235 -23.94 -13.24 -11.47
N ASP A 236 -23.22 -13.79 -10.49
CA ASP A 236 -23.38 -13.51 -9.07
C ASP A 236 -22.02 -13.05 -8.53
N GLN A 237 -21.93 -11.77 -8.17
CA GLN A 237 -20.70 -11.12 -7.73
C GLN A 237 -20.52 -11.16 -6.20
N SER A 238 -21.30 -11.97 -5.47
CA SER A 238 -20.89 -12.38 -4.12
C SER A 238 -19.62 -13.23 -4.19
N VAL A 239 -18.86 -13.30 -3.10
CA VAL A 239 -17.63 -14.11 -3.08
C VAL A 239 -17.92 -15.60 -3.38
N ALA A 240 -19.02 -16.14 -2.84
CA ALA A 240 -19.45 -17.51 -3.15
C ALA A 240 -19.95 -17.67 -4.59
N GLY A 241 -20.65 -16.69 -5.14
CA GLY A 241 -21.08 -16.68 -6.54
C GLY A 241 -19.87 -16.76 -7.49
N ILE A 242 -18.89 -15.90 -7.26
CA ILE A 242 -17.62 -15.88 -8.01
C ILE A 242 -16.89 -17.22 -7.87
N GLY A 243 -16.72 -17.72 -6.64
CA GLY A 243 -16.08 -19.01 -6.37
C GLY A 243 -16.78 -20.20 -7.04
N LYS A 244 -18.11 -20.21 -7.05
CA LYS A 244 -18.89 -21.22 -7.78
C LYS A 244 -18.62 -21.16 -9.28
N THR A 245 -18.65 -19.98 -9.89
CA THR A 245 -18.35 -19.80 -11.31
C THR A 245 -16.95 -20.29 -11.63
N LEU A 246 -15.94 -19.89 -10.85
CA LEU A 246 -14.56 -20.37 -11.03
C LEU A 246 -14.47 -21.90 -11.00
N ARG A 247 -15.16 -22.57 -10.07
CA ARG A 247 -15.18 -24.04 -10.04
C ARG A 247 -15.82 -24.68 -11.26
N GLU A 248 -16.80 -24.05 -11.89
CA GLU A 248 -17.37 -24.53 -13.15
C GLU A 248 -16.34 -24.49 -14.28
N TYR A 249 -15.43 -23.50 -14.25
CA TYR A 249 -14.27 -23.43 -15.14
C TYR A 249 -13.09 -24.31 -14.66
N GLY A 250 -13.23 -25.05 -13.56
CA GLY A 250 -12.27 -26.06 -13.14
C GLY A 250 -11.19 -25.59 -12.18
N TYR A 251 -11.24 -24.35 -11.71
CA TYR A 251 -10.39 -23.85 -10.64
C TYR A 251 -10.71 -24.61 -9.34
N LYS A 252 -9.66 -25.06 -8.63
CA LYS A 252 -9.78 -25.95 -7.46
C LYS A 252 -8.99 -25.49 -6.25
N TYR A 253 -7.88 -24.80 -6.48
CA TYR A 253 -6.94 -24.46 -5.42
C TYR A 253 -7.04 -22.97 -5.12
N PHE A 254 -7.59 -22.67 -3.95
CA PHE A 254 -7.86 -21.31 -3.49
C PHE A 254 -6.89 -20.96 -2.38
N GLU A 255 -6.36 -19.75 -2.43
CA GLU A 255 -5.61 -19.16 -1.34
C GLU A 255 -6.32 -17.94 -0.75
N TRP A 256 -6.03 -17.69 0.52
CA TRP A 256 -6.73 -16.73 1.35
C TRP A 256 -5.73 -15.95 2.18
N THR A 257 -5.88 -14.62 2.24
CA THR A 257 -5.18 -13.82 3.26
C THR A 257 -5.59 -14.28 4.66
N GLU A 258 -4.63 -14.72 5.48
CA GLU A 258 -4.85 -15.07 6.90
C GLU A 258 -4.91 -13.81 7.77
N ALA A 259 -5.83 -12.91 7.44
CA ALA A 259 -6.12 -11.72 8.22
C ALA A 259 -7.45 -11.93 8.97
N MET A 260 -7.37 -12.10 10.30
CA MET A 260 -8.53 -12.41 11.14
C MET A 260 -9.69 -11.44 10.92
N ARG A 261 -9.41 -10.13 10.85
CA ARG A 261 -10.45 -9.09 10.71
C ARG A 261 -11.12 -9.13 9.33
N ASP A 262 -10.36 -9.33 8.27
CA ASP A 262 -10.87 -9.54 6.90
C ASP A 262 -11.79 -10.76 6.86
N ASN A 263 -11.36 -11.86 7.46
CA ASN A 263 -12.09 -13.12 7.47
C ASN A 263 -13.42 -13.01 8.22
N LEU A 264 -13.48 -12.22 9.29
CA LEU A 264 -14.75 -11.90 9.95
C LEU A 264 -15.70 -11.13 9.04
N LEU A 265 -15.20 -10.16 8.27
CA LEU A 265 -16.00 -9.41 7.31
C LEU A 265 -16.52 -10.32 6.19
N LEU A 266 -15.68 -11.22 5.67
CA LEU A 266 -16.12 -12.22 4.69
C LEU A 266 -17.20 -13.16 5.29
N GLY A 267 -17.02 -13.61 6.52
CA GLY A 267 -18.02 -14.39 7.25
C GLY A 267 -19.32 -13.63 7.53
N SER A 268 -19.26 -12.30 7.59
CA SER A 268 -20.43 -11.44 7.77
C SER A 268 -21.34 -11.41 6.54
N GLU A 269 -20.80 -11.62 5.33
CA GLU A 269 -21.60 -11.79 4.11
C GLU A 269 -22.48 -13.04 4.22
N LYS A 270 -21.92 -14.15 4.70
CA LYS A 270 -22.63 -15.43 4.86
C LYS A 270 -23.83 -15.35 5.81
N VAL A 271 -23.73 -14.53 6.85
CA VAL A 271 -24.82 -14.33 7.82
C VAL A 271 -25.77 -13.18 7.43
N GLY A 272 -25.55 -12.55 6.27
CA GLY A 272 -26.45 -11.55 5.70
C GLY A 272 -26.29 -10.13 6.25
N ASN A 273 -25.12 -9.77 6.79
CA ASN A 273 -24.87 -8.44 7.33
C ASN A 273 -23.41 -7.98 7.13
N TYR A 274 -23.07 -7.62 5.89
CA TYR A 274 -21.76 -7.09 5.52
C TYR A 274 -21.61 -5.63 6.00
N SER A 275 -21.11 -5.44 7.23
CA SER A 275 -21.10 -4.12 7.89
C SER A 275 -19.78 -3.72 8.53
N GLY A 276 -18.74 -4.57 8.53
CA GLY A 276 -17.48 -4.27 9.21
C GLY A 276 -17.54 -4.23 10.74
N VAL A 277 -18.73 -4.13 11.31
CA VAL A 277 -18.98 -4.00 12.75
C VAL A 277 -19.05 -5.38 13.41
N VAL A 278 -18.19 -5.55 14.41
CA VAL A 278 -18.09 -6.78 15.21
C VAL A 278 -18.45 -6.45 16.65
N THR A 279 -19.33 -7.25 17.25
CA THR A 279 -19.83 -7.11 18.62
C THR A 279 -19.71 -8.43 19.37
N LYS A 280 -19.90 -8.40 20.69
CA LYS A 280 -19.94 -9.62 21.54
C LYS A 280 -21.03 -10.61 21.11
N ASP A 281 -22.09 -10.13 20.47
CA ASP A 281 -23.24 -10.95 20.10
C ASP A 281 -23.08 -11.60 18.72
N ASN A 282 -22.32 -10.98 17.80
CA ASN A 282 -22.21 -11.44 16.41
C ASN A 282 -20.87 -12.11 16.06
N TYR A 283 -19.78 -11.89 16.81
CA TYR A 283 -18.44 -12.30 16.36
C TYR A 283 -18.30 -13.81 16.14
N LYS A 284 -18.93 -14.64 17.00
CA LYS A 284 -18.91 -16.10 16.83
C LYS A 284 -19.63 -16.53 15.55
N GLN A 285 -20.78 -15.90 15.26
CA GLN A 285 -21.55 -16.18 14.06
C GLN A 285 -20.79 -15.78 12.80
N GLN A 286 -20.05 -14.67 12.83
CA GLN A 286 -19.19 -14.26 11.72
C GLN A 286 -18.03 -15.22 11.51
N ILE A 287 -17.36 -15.69 12.58
CA ILE A 287 -16.27 -16.66 12.48
C ILE A 287 -16.78 -18.02 11.97
N ASP A 288 -17.86 -18.54 12.54
CA ASP A 288 -18.48 -19.78 12.07
C ASP A 288 -19.01 -19.62 10.63
N GLY A 289 -19.54 -18.43 10.32
CA GLY A 289 -19.93 -18.00 8.98
C GLY A 289 -18.77 -18.14 8.01
N PHE A 290 -17.62 -17.52 8.30
CA PHE A 290 -16.40 -17.60 7.47
C PHE A 290 -15.98 -19.05 7.20
N VAL A 291 -15.82 -19.87 8.25
CA VAL A 291 -15.43 -21.29 8.12
C VAL A 291 -16.40 -22.05 7.22
N SER A 292 -17.71 -21.84 7.39
CA SER A 292 -18.72 -22.46 6.53
C SER A 292 -18.73 -21.89 5.11
N TYR A 293 -18.40 -20.61 4.95
CA TYR A 293 -18.48 -19.91 3.67
C TYR A 293 -17.36 -20.33 2.73
N ILE A 294 -16.18 -20.67 3.25
CA ILE A 294 -15.11 -21.30 2.46
C ILE A 294 -15.63 -22.53 1.71
N LYS A 295 -16.46 -23.36 2.34
CA LYS A 295 -17.06 -24.52 1.67
C LYS A 295 -18.02 -24.13 0.55
N ASP A 296 -18.79 -23.07 0.73
CA ASP A 296 -19.69 -22.59 -0.33
C ASP A 296 -18.90 -22.05 -1.53
N ILE A 297 -17.78 -21.37 -1.26
CA ILE A 297 -16.88 -20.78 -2.25
C ILE A 297 -16.11 -21.89 -3.00
N THR A 298 -15.38 -22.74 -2.30
CA THR A 298 -14.41 -23.69 -2.88
C THR A 298 -14.97 -25.11 -3.05
N GLY A 299 -16.11 -25.42 -2.43
CA GLY A 299 -16.66 -26.77 -2.40
C GLY A 299 -15.92 -27.73 -1.50
N LYS A 300 -14.94 -27.24 -0.74
CA LYS A 300 -14.09 -28.00 0.16
C LYS A 300 -14.22 -27.45 1.56
N ASP A 301 -14.20 -28.34 2.55
CA ASP A 301 -14.21 -27.91 3.94
C ASP A 301 -12.99 -27.03 4.22
N PHE A 302 -13.14 -26.05 5.11
CA PHE A 302 -12.08 -25.11 5.50
C PHE A 302 -10.75 -25.83 5.81
N GLU A 303 -10.83 -26.93 6.56
CA GLU A 303 -9.70 -27.75 7.00
C GLU A 303 -9.00 -28.54 5.88
N ASP A 304 -9.56 -28.58 4.67
CA ASP A 304 -8.95 -29.26 3.53
C ASP A 304 -7.82 -28.40 2.93
N LEU A 305 -6.69 -28.36 3.64
CA LEU A 305 -5.48 -27.59 3.30
C LEU A 305 -4.83 -28.00 1.98
N LYS A 306 -5.32 -29.06 1.33
CA LYS A 306 -4.92 -29.42 -0.04
C LYS A 306 -5.51 -28.45 -1.07
N PHE A 307 -6.68 -27.89 -0.77
CA PHE A 307 -7.43 -27.01 -1.67
C PHE A 307 -7.56 -25.57 -1.14
N ASN A 308 -7.47 -25.37 0.17
CA ASN A 308 -7.51 -24.05 0.79
C ASN A 308 -6.16 -23.72 1.43
N TYR A 309 -5.46 -22.74 0.87
CA TYR A 309 -4.16 -22.27 1.35
C TYR A 309 -4.37 -20.97 2.13
N TYR A 310 -3.71 -20.81 3.27
CA TYR A 310 -3.84 -19.64 4.13
C TYR A 310 -2.47 -19.02 4.35
N ASN A 311 -2.33 -17.73 4.07
CA ASN A 311 -1.06 -17.02 4.22
C ASN A 311 -1.26 -15.59 4.70
N SER A 312 -0.42 -15.11 5.62
CA SER A 312 -0.42 -13.73 6.09
C SER A 312 0.43 -12.79 5.25
N SER A 313 1.37 -13.28 4.44
CA SER A 313 2.25 -12.48 3.59
C SER A 313 1.60 -12.20 2.24
N GLY A 314 1.41 -10.91 1.91
CA GLY A 314 0.92 -10.46 0.61
C GLY A 314 1.84 -10.90 -0.54
N LEU A 315 3.16 -10.76 -0.34
CA LEU A 315 4.17 -11.21 -1.29
C LEU A 315 4.07 -12.71 -1.58
N GLU A 316 3.96 -13.55 -0.53
CA GLU A 316 3.86 -14.98 -0.75
C GLU A 316 2.58 -15.36 -1.50
N LEU A 317 1.44 -14.71 -1.21
CA LEU A 317 0.18 -14.90 -1.95
C LEU A 317 0.34 -14.53 -3.44
N ALA A 318 0.89 -13.34 -3.73
CA ALA A 318 1.13 -12.89 -5.10
C ALA A 318 2.00 -13.91 -5.87
N THR A 319 3.15 -14.30 -5.30
CA THR A 319 4.07 -15.24 -5.94
C THR A 319 3.46 -16.63 -6.14
N THR A 320 2.67 -17.15 -5.18
CA THR A 320 2.10 -18.51 -5.30
C THR A 320 1.05 -18.65 -6.39
N LEU A 321 0.34 -17.58 -6.73
CA LEU A 321 -0.60 -17.59 -7.86
C LEU A 321 0.11 -17.79 -9.20
N ILE A 322 1.23 -17.10 -9.41
CA ILE A 322 1.91 -17.08 -10.71
C ILE A 322 3.05 -18.12 -10.83
N ASP A 323 3.44 -18.77 -9.74
CA ASP A 323 4.45 -19.84 -9.74
C ASP A 323 3.89 -21.16 -10.34
N ILE A 324 4.59 -21.71 -11.34
CA ILE A 324 4.24 -22.96 -12.04
C ILE A 324 4.37 -24.21 -11.15
N GLU A 325 5.16 -24.15 -10.07
CA GLU A 325 5.37 -25.26 -9.13
C GLU A 325 4.33 -25.27 -8.01
N LYS A 326 3.60 -24.17 -7.83
CA LYS A 326 2.61 -23.99 -6.77
C LYS A 326 1.21 -24.26 -7.28
N LYS A 327 0.39 -24.78 -6.37
CA LYS A 327 -0.98 -25.22 -6.67
C LYS A 327 -2.04 -24.11 -6.71
N PRO A 328 -1.99 -23.04 -5.90
CA PRO A 328 -3.02 -22.01 -5.93
C PRO A 328 -3.28 -21.50 -7.36
N GLU A 329 -4.55 -21.38 -7.71
CA GLU A 329 -5.04 -20.90 -9.02
C GLU A 329 -5.94 -19.65 -8.84
N VAL A 330 -6.44 -19.42 -7.62
CA VAL A 330 -7.33 -18.33 -7.25
C VAL A 330 -6.89 -17.78 -5.90
N GLY A 331 -6.76 -16.47 -5.77
CA GLY A 331 -6.43 -15.81 -4.51
C GLY A 331 -7.43 -14.71 -4.15
N PHE A 332 -7.82 -14.67 -2.87
CA PHE A 332 -8.52 -13.53 -2.30
C PHE A 332 -7.50 -12.61 -1.61
N ILE A 333 -6.98 -11.66 -2.39
CA ILE A 333 -5.79 -10.84 -2.08
C ILE A 333 -6.11 -9.34 -2.21
N TYR A 334 -5.19 -8.46 -1.85
CA TYR A 334 -5.35 -7.03 -2.10
C TYR A 334 -4.98 -6.69 -3.54
N ASN A 335 -5.57 -5.61 -4.06
CA ASN A 335 -5.34 -5.16 -5.43
C ASN A 335 -3.86 -4.79 -5.70
N GLY A 336 -3.13 -4.27 -4.71
CA GLY A 336 -1.68 -4.02 -4.84
C GLY A 336 -0.88 -5.32 -5.09
N ASP A 337 -1.14 -6.37 -4.32
CA ASP A 337 -0.52 -7.69 -4.50
C ASP A 337 -0.91 -8.31 -5.87
N ALA A 338 -2.15 -8.06 -6.31
CA ALA A 338 -2.60 -8.49 -7.64
C ALA A 338 -1.92 -7.70 -8.78
N LEU A 339 -1.55 -6.45 -8.54
CA LEU A 339 -0.84 -5.62 -9.52
C LEU A 339 0.60 -6.11 -9.69
N ASP A 340 1.27 -6.42 -8.58
CA ASP A 340 2.60 -7.03 -8.59
C ASP A 340 2.60 -8.38 -9.34
N ALA A 341 1.62 -9.23 -9.07
CA ALA A 341 1.49 -10.50 -9.78
C ALA A 341 1.06 -10.34 -11.27
N HIS A 342 0.47 -9.21 -11.64
CA HIS A 342 0.13 -8.89 -13.03
C HIS A 342 1.37 -8.47 -13.83
N TYR A 343 2.30 -7.72 -13.23
CA TYR A 343 3.64 -7.41 -13.76
C TYR A 343 4.66 -8.46 -13.29
N SER A 344 4.36 -9.70 -13.67
CA SER A 344 5.02 -10.91 -13.18
C SER A 344 6.47 -11.10 -13.60
N GLN A 345 7.00 -10.37 -14.59
CA GLN A 345 8.35 -10.57 -15.12
C GLN A 345 9.43 -10.33 -14.07
N ASP A 346 9.21 -9.38 -13.17
CA ASP A 346 10.10 -9.08 -12.05
C ASP A 346 10.20 -10.23 -11.04
N ASN A 347 9.12 -11.03 -10.95
CA ASN A 347 9.06 -12.22 -10.11
C ASN A 347 9.62 -13.46 -10.84
N PHE A 348 9.30 -13.61 -12.13
CA PHE A 348 9.70 -14.75 -12.95
C PHE A 348 9.94 -14.33 -14.43
N GLU A 349 11.21 -14.28 -14.85
CA GLU A 349 11.63 -13.84 -16.21
C GLU A 349 10.94 -14.56 -17.39
N TRP A 350 10.37 -15.75 -17.17
CA TRP A 350 9.69 -16.54 -18.20
C TRP A 350 8.19 -16.27 -18.33
N LEU A 351 7.64 -15.38 -17.51
CA LEU A 351 6.25 -14.93 -17.62
C LEU A 351 6.16 -13.71 -18.54
N GLU A 352 4.97 -13.46 -19.06
CA GLU A 352 4.67 -12.27 -19.85
C GLU A 352 3.74 -11.37 -19.06
N ASP A 353 4.14 -10.10 -18.92
CA ASP A 353 3.38 -9.13 -18.16
C ASP A 353 1.98 -8.92 -18.73
N GLY A 354 1.05 -8.76 -17.81
CA GLY A 354 -0.36 -8.59 -18.12
C GLY A 354 -1.03 -9.75 -18.82
N LYS A 355 -0.45 -10.95 -18.76
CA LYS A 355 -1.09 -12.19 -19.22
C LYS A 355 -1.21 -13.27 -18.15
N THR A 356 -0.78 -13.02 -16.92
CA THR A 356 -0.73 -14.04 -15.86
C THR A 356 -2.05 -14.26 -15.15
N LEU A 357 -2.75 -13.18 -14.79
CA LEU A 357 -3.96 -13.21 -13.99
C LEU A 357 -5.03 -12.23 -14.48
N ASN A 358 -6.25 -12.47 -14.03
CA ASN A 358 -7.35 -11.52 -14.08
C ASN A 358 -7.94 -11.34 -12.68
N ILE A 359 -8.68 -10.25 -12.49
CA ILE A 359 -9.35 -9.95 -11.22
C ILE A 359 -10.84 -9.76 -11.40
N ILE A 360 -11.59 -9.99 -10.33
CA ILE A 360 -12.98 -9.54 -10.15
C ILE A 360 -13.13 -9.01 -8.72
N ARG A 361 -13.76 -7.85 -8.57
CA ARG A 361 -14.11 -7.29 -7.26
C ARG A 361 -15.46 -7.85 -6.82
N PRO A 362 -15.58 -8.41 -5.60
CA PRO A 362 -16.88 -8.78 -5.06
C PRO A 362 -17.79 -7.56 -4.92
N LYS A 363 -19.10 -7.73 -5.08
CA LYS A 363 -20.09 -6.64 -4.92
C LYS A 363 -20.09 -6.03 -3.51
N ASN A 364 -19.74 -6.82 -2.51
CA ASN A 364 -19.52 -6.37 -1.14
C ASN A 364 -18.02 -6.48 -0.89
N ASN A 365 -17.32 -5.35 -0.92
CA ASN A 365 -15.86 -5.33 -0.91
C ASN A 365 -15.30 -4.69 0.36
N LEU A 366 -14.06 -5.03 0.70
CA LEU A 366 -13.30 -4.41 1.79
C LEU A 366 -12.38 -3.35 1.22
N THR A 367 -12.31 -2.19 1.87
CA THR A 367 -11.23 -1.21 1.71
C THR A 367 -10.46 -1.09 3.00
N LEU A 368 -9.13 -1.05 2.90
CA LEU A 368 -8.23 -0.66 3.97
C LEU A 368 -7.52 0.65 3.63
N LEU A 369 -7.25 1.41 4.67
CA LEU A 369 -6.41 2.59 4.59
C LEU A 369 -5.30 2.47 5.63
N ASP A 370 -4.07 2.55 5.18
CA ASP A 370 -2.90 2.61 6.04
C ASP A 370 -2.35 4.03 6.10
N GLY A 371 -1.72 4.36 7.22
CA GLY A 371 -1.10 5.66 7.38
C GLY A 371 -0.13 5.76 8.53
N TRP A 372 0.71 6.79 8.44
CA TRP A 372 1.75 7.07 9.42
C TRP A 372 1.16 7.68 10.68
N ILE A 373 1.46 7.07 11.82
CA ILE A 373 1.11 7.57 13.15
C ILE A 373 2.35 7.97 13.94
N ILE A 374 2.15 8.89 14.88
CA ILE A 374 3.18 9.34 15.82
C ILE A 374 2.66 9.12 17.23
N LEU A 375 3.46 8.47 18.06
CA LEU A 375 3.08 8.17 19.43
C LEU A 375 3.00 9.43 20.27
N LYS A 376 2.11 9.40 21.24
CA LYS A 376 2.04 10.40 22.30
C LYS A 376 3.28 10.28 23.20
N ASP A 377 3.62 11.37 23.87
CA ASP A 377 4.76 11.48 24.80
C ASP A 377 6.16 11.38 24.16
N VAL A 378 6.26 11.45 22.83
CA VAL A 378 7.55 11.59 22.13
C VAL A 378 8.04 13.03 22.26
N GLU A 379 9.34 13.23 22.53
CA GLU A 379 9.92 14.56 22.68
C GLU A 379 9.76 15.40 21.39
N THR A 380 9.39 16.68 21.52
CA THR A 380 9.05 17.55 20.37
C THR A 380 10.17 17.68 19.34
N ASN A 381 11.44 17.70 19.76
CA ASN A 381 12.59 17.70 18.85
C ASN A 381 12.67 16.41 18.02
N VAL A 382 12.36 15.26 18.62
CA VAL A 382 12.32 13.97 17.92
C VAL A 382 11.14 13.94 16.95
N VAL A 383 9.97 14.43 17.36
CA VAL A 383 8.79 14.54 16.48
C VAL A 383 9.07 15.47 15.28
N ASN A 384 9.69 16.62 15.50
CA ASN A 384 10.05 17.54 14.42
C ASN A 384 11.07 16.93 13.47
N GLN A 385 12.05 16.17 13.98
CA GLN A 385 12.97 15.42 13.14
C GLN A 385 12.23 14.36 12.33
N LEU A 386 11.29 13.64 12.95
CA LEU A 386 10.46 12.65 12.28
C LEU A 386 9.65 13.28 11.13
N TYR A 387 9.02 14.44 11.34
CA TYR A 387 8.30 15.14 10.26
C TYR A 387 9.21 15.46 9.08
N LYS A 388 10.41 15.97 9.34
CA LYS A 388 11.39 16.27 8.28
C LYS A 388 11.80 14.99 7.54
N THR A 389 12.08 13.92 8.28
CA THR A 389 12.42 12.62 7.70
C THR A 389 11.29 12.06 6.86
N LEU A 390 10.04 12.07 7.35
CA LEU A 390 8.87 11.59 6.59
C LEU A 390 8.64 12.41 5.32
N TYR A 391 8.81 13.73 5.39
CA TYR A 391 8.77 14.56 4.19
C TYR A 391 9.84 14.11 3.19
N ASN A 392 11.11 14.04 3.60
CA ASN A 392 12.20 13.71 2.69
C ASN A 392 12.17 12.27 2.15
N SER A 393 11.58 11.32 2.88
CA SER A 393 11.61 9.88 2.55
C SER A 393 10.31 9.36 1.95
N VAL A 394 9.18 10.03 2.20
CA VAL A 394 7.85 9.54 1.82
C VAL A 394 7.03 10.58 1.07
N TYR A 395 6.92 11.80 1.61
CA TYR A 395 5.87 12.74 1.17
C TYR A 395 6.36 13.90 0.30
N LYS A 396 7.66 14.06 0.11
CA LYS A 396 8.20 15.06 -0.81
C LYS A 396 7.76 14.70 -2.22
N GLY A 397 7.13 15.68 -2.89
CA GLY A 397 6.45 15.47 -4.17
C GLY A 397 4.94 15.62 -4.07
N GLU A 398 4.34 15.32 -2.91
CA GLU A 398 2.89 15.50 -2.71
C GLU A 398 2.47 16.98 -2.66
N ASP A 399 3.42 17.86 -2.35
CA ASP A 399 3.25 19.31 -2.33
C ASP A 399 3.45 19.97 -3.71
N TYR A 400 3.93 19.21 -4.70
CA TYR A 400 4.21 19.68 -6.05
C TYR A 400 2.97 19.58 -6.94
N SER A 401 2.89 20.46 -7.95
CA SER A 401 1.94 20.27 -9.03
C SER A 401 2.35 19.05 -9.88
N LYS A 402 1.40 18.47 -10.62
CA LYS A 402 1.69 17.37 -11.55
C LYS A 402 2.72 17.76 -12.62
N ASP A 403 2.76 19.03 -13.03
CA ASP A 403 3.79 19.56 -13.93
C ASP A 403 5.17 19.52 -13.27
N GLN A 404 5.29 19.98 -12.03
CA GLN A 404 6.56 19.93 -11.29
C GLN A 404 7.01 18.49 -11.06
N MET A 405 6.10 17.59 -10.69
CA MET A 405 6.38 16.17 -10.54
C MET A 405 6.91 15.57 -11.84
N LEU A 406 6.24 15.86 -12.97
CA LEU A 406 6.71 15.44 -14.29
C LEU A 406 8.12 15.94 -14.53
N GLN A 407 8.35 17.25 -14.43
CA GLN A 407 9.66 17.86 -14.69
C GLN A 407 10.79 17.24 -13.85
N MET A 408 10.54 16.97 -12.57
CA MET A 408 11.53 16.35 -11.69
C MET A 408 11.76 14.87 -11.98
N SER A 409 10.77 14.18 -12.57
CA SER A 409 10.90 12.79 -13.01
C SER A 409 11.53 12.63 -14.39
N LEU A 410 11.67 13.70 -15.19
CA LEU A 410 12.24 13.60 -16.53
C LEU A 410 13.76 13.40 -16.49
N GLU A 411 14.21 12.29 -17.05
CA GLU A 411 15.63 12.00 -17.24
C GLU A 411 15.99 12.02 -18.73
N LYS A 412 16.99 12.83 -19.07
CA LYS A 412 17.50 12.91 -20.44
C LYS A 412 18.27 11.64 -20.76
N THR A 413 17.81 10.89 -21.76
CA THR A 413 18.48 9.69 -22.25
C THR A 413 18.91 9.82 -23.70
N LYS A 414 20.01 9.15 -24.05
CA LYS A 414 20.52 9.05 -25.42
C LYS A 414 20.01 7.74 -26.02
N TYR A 415 19.49 7.81 -27.23
CA TYR A 415 18.99 6.65 -27.95
C TYR A 415 19.40 6.68 -29.41
N LYS A 416 19.32 5.52 -30.06
CA LYS A 416 19.62 5.38 -31.48
C LYS A 416 18.32 5.21 -32.26
N ASP A 417 18.00 6.18 -33.10
CA ASP A 417 16.79 6.16 -33.91
C ASP A 417 16.88 5.06 -34.98
N GLU A 418 15.88 4.19 -35.06
CA GLU A 418 15.89 3.05 -35.99
C GLU A 418 15.76 3.47 -37.46
N ASN A 419 15.12 4.61 -37.73
CA ASN A 419 14.83 5.06 -39.09
C ASN A 419 16.06 5.67 -39.77
N ASP A 420 16.85 6.44 -39.03
CA ASP A 420 18.03 7.14 -39.58
C ASP A 420 19.37 6.65 -39.01
N ASN A 421 19.35 5.74 -38.04
CA ASN A 421 20.51 5.13 -37.39
C ASN A 421 21.43 6.18 -36.72
N LYS A 422 20.89 7.36 -36.36
CA LYS A 422 21.60 8.43 -35.64
C LYS A 422 21.24 8.44 -34.17
N PHE A 423 22.17 8.96 -33.37
CA PHE A 423 21.91 9.23 -31.97
C PHE A 423 21.06 10.49 -31.80
N LYS A 424 20.01 10.37 -30.98
CA LYS A 424 19.11 11.45 -30.57
C LYS A 424 18.99 11.44 -29.04
N TYR A 425 18.38 12.47 -28.50
CA TYR A 425 18.10 12.57 -27.07
C TYR A 425 16.61 12.77 -26.86
N GLY A 426 16.06 12.03 -25.91
CA GLY A 426 14.67 12.18 -25.46
C GLY A 426 14.60 12.11 -23.95
N TYR A 427 13.39 12.12 -23.42
CA TYR A 427 13.17 11.97 -21.99
C TYR A 427 12.51 10.63 -21.67
N VAL A 428 12.98 10.00 -20.60
CA VAL A 428 12.31 8.89 -19.92
C VAL A 428 11.83 9.36 -18.55
N LEU A 429 10.93 8.62 -17.93
CA LEU A 429 10.53 8.86 -16.55
C LEU A 429 11.45 8.06 -15.61
N ASN A 430 11.99 8.74 -14.62
CA ASN A 430 12.72 8.13 -13.51
C ASN A 430 11.96 8.44 -12.21
N PHE A 431 11.30 7.41 -11.67
CA PHE A 431 10.50 7.53 -10.46
C PHE A 431 11.35 7.68 -9.18
N GLU A 432 12.62 7.31 -9.20
CA GLU A 432 13.55 7.45 -8.06
C GLU A 432 13.88 8.91 -7.72
N ASN A 433 13.65 9.84 -8.63
CA ASN A 433 13.93 11.26 -8.42
C ASN A 433 13.02 11.92 -7.37
N LEU A 434 11.86 11.32 -7.09
CA LEU A 434 10.92 11.81 -6.10
C LEU A 434 10.53 10.69 -5.12
N PRO A 435 10.66 10.90 -3.80
CA PRO A 435 10.39 9.85 -2.82
C PRO A 435 8.98 9.26 -2.89
N ASN A 436 7.94 10.07 -3.11
CA ASN A 436 6.57 9.59 -3.25
C ASN A 436 6.40 8.67 -4.49
N LEU A 437 7.11 8.96 -5.58
CA LEU A 437 7.10 8.14 -6.80
C LEU A 437 7.90 6.85 -6.59
N ALA A 438 9.13 6.94 -6.09
CA ALA A 438 10.00 5.79 -5.79
C ALA A 438 9.31 4.78 -4.85
N ASN A 439 8.62 5.28 -3.82
CA ASN A 439 7.87 4.41 -2.91
C ASN A 439 6.70 3.71 -3.61
N PHE A 440 5.96 4.36 -4.50
CA PHE A 440 4.92 3.67 -5.24
C PHE A 440 5.50 2.62 -6.18
N ASP A 441 6.52 2.97 -6.96
CA ASP A 441 7.17 2.06 -7.92
C ASP A 441 7.67 0.78 -7.24
N PHE A 442 8.16 0.91 -6.00
CA PHE A 442 8.59 -0.22 -5.19
C PHE A 442 7.44 -1.06 -4.59
N ILE A 443 6.29 -0.44 -4.26
CA ILE A 443 5.23 -1.06 -3.42
C ILE A 443 4.03 -1.51 -4.25
N ASN A 444 3.72 -0.79 -5.34
CA ASN A 444 2.55 -0.99 -6.21
C ASN A 444 1.17 -0.83 -5.53
N TYR A 445 1.11 -0.21 -4.35
CA TYR A 445 -0.14 0.01 -3.63
C TYR A 445 -0.76 1.37 -3.98
N THR A 446 -2.09 1.45 -4.05
CA THR A 446 -2.75 2.65 -4.58
C THR A 446 -2.54 3.86 -3.64
N PRO A 447 -1.93 4.97 -4.12
CA PRO A 447 -1.66 6.15 -3.31
C PRO A 447 -2.94 6.78 -2.75
N SER A 448 -2.86 7.29 -1.53
CA SER A 448 -3.95 8.07 -0.91
C SER A 448 -4.01 9.51 -1.42
N PHE A 449 -2.86 10.06 -1.83
CA PHE A 449 -2.74 11.43 -2.31
C PHE A 449 -3.13 11.54 -3.80
N ILE A 450 -3.83 12.62 -4.14
CA ILE A 450 -4.41 12.84 -5.47
C ILE A 450 -3.33 13.02 -6.56
N ASN A 451 -2.23 13.71 -6.24
CA ASN A 451 -1.21 14.04 -7.23
C ASN A 451 -0.42 12.81 -7.64
N THR A 452 0.13 12.06 -6.70
CA THR A 452 0.78 10.76 -6.96
C THR A 452 -0.17 9.80 -7.65
N PHE A 453 -1.44 9.73 -7.20
CA PHE A 453 -2.42 8.86 -7.79
C PHE A 453 -2.67 9.16 -9.28
N GLU A 454 -2.95 10.42 -9.61
CA GLU A 454 -3.21 10.85 -10.98
C GLU A 454 -1.95 10.84 -11.85
N PHE A 455 -0.77 11.00 -11.25
CA PHE A 455 0.51 10.87 -11.93
C PHE A 455 0.67 9.44 -12.48
N PHE A 456 0.68 8.43 -11.60
CA PHE A 456 0.83 7.02 -12.04
C PHE A 456 -0.31 6.54 -12.92
N LYS A 457 -1.54 6.98 -12.65
CA LYS A 457 -2.69 6.70 -13.53
C LYS A 457 -2.43 7.11 -14.99
N LYS A 458 -1.72 8.22 -15.20
CA LYS A 458 -1.39 8.74 -16.53
C LYS A 458 -0.09 8.17 -17.09
N THR A 459 0.93 7.94 -16.26
CA THR A 459 2.28 7.64 -16.73
C THR A 459 2.65 6.16 -16.71
N TYR A 460 2.20 5.41 -15.70
CA TYR A 460 2.63 4.03 -15.46
C TYR A 460 2.00 3.03 -16.44
N PHE A 461 0.72 3.28 -16.77
CA PHE A 461 -0.08 2.43 -17.64
C PHE A 461 -0.15 3.00 -19.07
N ASN A 462 0.89 3.70 -19.50
CA ASN A 462 0.89 4.42 -20.76
C ASN A 462 1.57 3.63 -21.88
N ASP A 463 0.81 3.25 -22.89
CA ASP A 463 1.30 2.57 -24.09
C ASP A 463 1.78 3.55 -25.17
N GLU A 464 1.42 4.83 -25.06
CA GLU A 464 1.85 5.89 -25.99
C GLU A 464 3.27 6.37 -25.65
N VAL A 465 4.21 5.44 -25.65
CA VAL A 465 5.65 5.63 -25.42
C VAL A 465 6.45 5.05 -26.59
N GLU A 466 7.72 5.40 -26.70
CA GLU A 466 8.66 4.72 -27.62
C GLU A 466 9.61 3.85 -26.81
N THR A 467 9.51 2.53 -26.98
CA THR A 467 10.47 1.59 -26.38
C THR A 467 11.81 1.70 -27.09
N ILE A 468 12.87 1.93 -26.32
CA ILE A 468 14.25 2.01 -26.79
C ILE A 468 15.13 1.08 -25.97
N LYS A 469 16.26 0.65 -26.55
CA LYS A 469 17.34 0.05 -25.76
C LYS A 469 18.19 1.15 -25.14
N LEU A 470 18.39 1.09 -23.82
CA LEU A 470 19.28 2.01 -23.13
C LEU A 470 20.72 1.78 -23.57
N LEU A 471 21.53 2.85 -23.58
CA LEU A 471 22.93 2.81 -24.01
C LEU A 471 23.87 2.87 -22.80
N ASP A 472 24.96 2.10 -22.84
CA ASP A 472 26.04 2.19 -21.85
C ASP A 472 26.92 3.44 -22.04
N GLU A 473 27.89 3.63 -21.14
CA GLU A 473 28.86 4.75 -21.21
C GLU A 473 29.70 4.79 -22.49
N ASN A 474 29.73 3.68 -23.26
CA ASN A 474 30.45 3.53 -24.52
C ASN A 474 29.51 3.49 -25.74
N ASP A 475 28.26 3.95 -25.58
CA ASP A 475 27.21 3.98 -26.60
C ASP A 475 26.78 2.60 -27.13
N ASN A 476 27.00 1.52 -26.38
CA ASN A 476 26.52 0.19 -26.76
C ASN A 476 25.11 -0.05 -26.19
N PRO A 477 24.19 -0.64 -26.96
CA PRO A 477 22.90 -1.07 -26.44
C PRO A 477 23.05 -2.08 -25.31
N THR A 478 22.34 -1.83 -24.22
CA THR A 478 22.19 -2.74 -23.08
C THR A 478 21.01 -3.70 -23.31
N GLN A 479 20.76 -4.56 -22.33
CA GLN A 479 19.55 -5.37 -22.28
C GLN A 479 18.36 -4.62 -21.67
N GLU A 480 18.61 -3.47 -21.06
CA GLU A 480 17.58 -2.66 -20.42
C GLU A 480 16.83 -1.83 -21.46
N GLU A 481 15.52 -1.76 -21.29
CA GLU A 481 14.63 -0.96 -22.11
C GLU A 481 14.28 0.35 -21.40
N GLY A 482 14.10 1.41 -22.17
CA GLY A 482 13.61 2.69 -21.70
C GLY A 482 12.38 3.10 -22.51
N PHE A 483 11.48 3.84 -21.87
CA PHE A 483 10.23 4.28 -22.48
C PHE A 483 10.27 5.79 -22.70
N LEU A 484 10.57 6.21 -23.94
CA LEU A 484 10.58 7.64 -24.26
C LEU A 484 9.15 8.17 -24.28
N ILE A 485 8.95 9.28 -23.59
CA ILE A 485 7.64 9.92 -23.54
C ILE A 485 7.31 10.66 -24.84
N LYS A 486 6.00 10.75 -25.13
CA LYS A 486 5.46 11.41 -26.31
C LYS A 486 4.56 12.59 -25.93
N ASP A 487 4.56 13.61 -26.78
CA ASP A 487 3.55 14.68 -26.83
C ASP A 487 2.76 14.59 -28.14
N GLU A 488 1.89 15.57 -28.41
CA GLU A 488 1.10 15.62 -29.65
C GLU A 488 1.95 15.68 -30.94
N ASN A 489 3.23 16.02 -30.83
CA ASN A 489 4.19 16.13 -31.93
C ASN A 489 5.13 14.92 -32.04
N GLY A 490 4.96 13.91 -31.18
CA GLY A 490 5.77 12.68 -31.16
C GLY A 490 6.75 12.62 -29.98
N ILE A 491 7.91 11.99 -30.17
CA ILE A 491 8.93 11.86 -29.11
C ILE A 491 9.39 13.25 -28.66
N VAL A 492 9.27 13.52 -27.36
CA VAL A 492 9.71 14.77 -26.75
C VAL A 492 11.24 14.83 -26.79
N GLN A 493 11.78 15.65 -27.70
CA GLN A 493 13.22 15.78 -27.90
C GLN A 493 13.86 16.53 -26.74
N ALA A 494 14.92 15.96 -26.16
CA ALA A 494 15.67 16.62 -25.11
C ALA A 494 16.70 17.59 -25.71
N THR A 495 16.59 18.87 -25.34
CA THR A 495 17.52 19.92 -25.79
C THR A 495 18.56 20.23 -24.71
N GLU A 496 19.31 21.33 -24.85
CA GLU A 496 20.15 21.87 -23.75
C GLU A 496 19.33 22.64 -22.72
N GLN A 497 18.08 22.98 -23.04
CA GLN A 497 17.15 23.68 -22.16
C GLN A 497 16.24 22.67 -21.45
N ASP A 498 15.78 23.04 -20.26
CA ASP A 498 14.83 22.25 -19.49
C ASP A 498 13.56 21.97 -20.30
N PRO A 499 12.93 20.79 -20.11
CA PRO A 499 11.71 20.44 -20.84
C PRO A 499 10.60 21.46 -20.58
N THR A 500 9.98 21.99 -21.63
CA THR A 500 8.79 22.86 -21.49
C THR A 500 7.48 22.07 -21.45
N LEU A 501 7.56 20.73 -21.35
CA LEU A 501 6.43 19.81 -21.39
C LEU A 501 5.57 19.93 -20.11
N THR A 502 4.28 20.19 -20.27
CA THR A 502 3.34 20.10 -19.15
C THR A 502 2.77 18.70 -19.04
N PHE A 503 2.30 18.35 -17.84
CA PHE A 503 1.65 17.07 -17.56
C PHE A 503 0.44 16.84 -18.48
N ASP A 504 -0.32 17.88 -18.80
CA ASP A 504 -1.47 17.77 -19.70
C ASP A 504 -1.06 17.56 -21.17
N GLN A 505 0.12 18.05 -21.58
CA GLN A 505 0.65 17.84 -22.94
C GLN A 505 1.19 16.44 -23.19
N LEU A 506 1.51 15.69 -22.12
CA LEU A 506 1.89 14.28 -22.23
C LEU A 506 0.75 13.50 -22.88
N VAL A 507 1.03 12.87 -24.02
CA VAL A 507 0.11 11.91 -24.64
C VAL A 507 0.17 10.64 -23.81
N ALA A 508 -0.99 10.24 -23.29
CA ALA A 508 -1.09 9.04 -22.50
C ALA A 508 -2.36 8.27 -22.77
N LYS A 509 -2.23 6.98 -23.05
CA LYS A 509 -3.35 6.06 -23.20
C LYS A 509 -2.94 4.66 -22.77
N ALA A 510 -3.86 3.97 -22.10
CA ALA A 510 -3.84 2.53 -21.96
C ALA A 510 -4.72 1.94 -23.07
N GLU A 511 -4.11 1.29 -24.05
CA GLU A 511 -4.78 0.59 -25.16
C GLU A 511 -4.42 -0.90 -25.17
N GLU A 512 -3.22 -1.26 -24.74
CA GLU A 512 -2.80 -2.63 -24.59
C GLU A 512 -3.50 -3.30 -23.41
N ARG A 513 -3.72 -4.60 -23.56
CA ARG A 513 -4.40 -5.41 -22.54
C ARG A 513 -3.68 -5.34 -21.20
N SER A 514 -2.35 -5.44 -21.19
CA SER A 514 -1.52 -5.35 -19.99
C SER A 514 -1.79 -4.05 -19.23
N SER A 515 -1.73 -2.92 -19.92
CA SER A 515 -1.96 -1.59 -19.36
C SER A 515 -3.41 -1.35 -18.92
N LEU A 516 -4.40 -1.78 -19.72
CA LEU A 516 -5.81 -1.67 -19.37
C LEU A 516 -6.16 -2.44 -18.09
N PHE A 517 -5.70 -3.69 -18.00
CA PHE A 517 -5.94 -4.52 -16.82
C PHE A 517 -5.13 -4.06 -15.61
N GLY A 518 -3.87 -3.67 -15.80
CA GLY A 518 -3.04 -3.08 -14.74
C GLY A 518 -3.69 -1.84 -14.14
N LEU A 519 -4.18 -0.94 -15.00
CA LEU A 519 -4.92 0.26 -14.60
C LEU A 519 -6.21 -0.10 -13.85
N ASN A 520 -6.97 -1.11 -14.30
CA ASN A 520 -8.14 -1.60 -13.58
C ASN A 520 -7.83 -2.16 -12.18
N ILE A 521 -6.69 -2.83 -12.01
CA ILE A 521 -6.25 -3.34 -10.71
C ILE A 521 -5.83 -2.15 -9.82
N TYR A 522 -5.06 -1.21 -10.36
CA TYR A 522 -4.57 -0.02 -9.67
C TYR A 522 -5.69 0.90 -9.15
N LEU A 523 -6.78 1.06 -9.90
CA LEU A 523 -7.93 1.86 -9.50
C LEU A 523 -8.70 1.17 -8.35
N SER A 524 -8.20 1.30 -7.12
CA SER A 524 -8.90 0.91 -5.88
C SER A 524 -10.23 1.66 -5.74
N GLN A 525 -11.20 1.09 -5.03
CA GLN A 525 -12.45 1.76 -4.66
C GLN A 525 -13.34 2.17 -5.85
N GLN A 526 -13.22 1.48 -6.98
CA GLN A 526 -14.07 1.69 -8.15
C GLN A 526 -15.55 1.43 -7.81
N PRO A 527 -16.48 2.37 -8.08
CA PRO A 527 -17.89 2.22 -7.72
C PRO A 527 -18.61 1.14 -8.52
N LYS A 528 -18.07 0.76 -9.69
CA LYS A 528 -18.65 -0.21 -10.61
C LYS A 528 -17.56 -1.03 -11.29
N GLN A 529 -17.94 -2.22 -11.74
CA GLN A 529 -17.11 -3.07 -12.58
C GLN A 529 -18.00 -3.83 -13.58
N THR A 530 -17.45 -4.23 -14.73
CA THR A 530 -18.17 -5.15 -15.63
C THR A 530 -18.27 -6.54 -14.99
N VAL A 531 -19.26 -7.33 -15.42
CA VAL A 531 -19.40 -8.74 -15.01
C VAL A 531 -18.21 -9.61 -15.41
N PHE A 532 -17.29 -9.11 -16.25
CA PHE A 532 -16.06 -9.77 -16.67
C PHE A 532 -14.84 -9.37 -15.83
N GLY A 533 -15.01 -8.45 -14.87
CA GLY A 533 -13.91 -7.95 -14.04
C GLY A 533 -13.15 -6.78 -14.64
N GLN A 534 -13.68 -6.13 -15.68
CA GLN A 534 -13.04 -5.02 -16.39
C GLN A 534 -13.62 -3.67 -15.97
N ARG A 535 -12.93 -2.59 -16.36
CA ARG A 535 -13.41 -1.22 -16.19
C ARG A 535 -14.59 -0.92 -17.11
N PRO A 536 -15.70 -0.36 -16.59
CA PRO A 536 -16.85 0.01 -17.42
C PRO A 536 -16.53 1.02 -18.52
N GLU A 537 -15.59 1.93 -18.30
CA GLU A 537 -15.27 2.98 -19.29
C GLU A 537 -14.61 2.40 -20.54
N ASP A 538 -13.85 1.32 -20.37
CA ASP A 538 -13.11 0.68 -21.46
C ASP A 538 -14.03 -0.33 -22.21
N PHE A 539 -15.12 -0.78 -21.57
CA PHE A 539 -16.08 -1.75 -22.11
C PHE A 539 -17.55 -1.33 -21.83
N PRO A 540 -18.03 -0.23 -22.43
CA PRO A 540 -19.31 0.40 -22.08
C PRO A 540 -20.55 -0.44 -22.43
N GLU A 541 -20.42 -1.39 -23.35
CA GLU A 541 -21.52 -2.29 -23.76
C GLU A 541 -21.70 -3.49 -22.81
N ASP A 542 -20.73 -3.73 -21.92
CA ASP A 542 -20.78 -4.86 -21.02
C ASP A 542 -21.70 -4.59 -19.82
N PRO A 543 -22.44 -5.60 -19.35
CA PRO A 543 -23.20 -5.48 -18.11
C PRO A 543 -22.28 -5.10 -16.95
N THR A 544 -22.74 -4.17 -16.12
CA THR A 544 -22.01 -3.70 -14.93
C THR A 544 -22.79 -3.99 -13.66
N PHE A 545 -22.09 -4.02 -12.53
CA PHE A 545 -22.67 -4.09 -11.20
C PHE A 545 -22.03 -3.03 -10.30
N ASP A 546 -22.77 -2.62 -9.28
CA ASP A 546 -22.28 -1.69 -8.26
C ASP A 546 -21.44 -2.43 -7.22
N ILE A 547 -20.35 -1.80 -6.78
CA ILE A 547 -19.50 -2.30 -5.71
C ILE A 547 -19.76 -1.47 -4.44
N HIS A 548 -20.04 -2.15 -3.35
CA HIS A 548 -20.26 -1.58 -2.02
C HIS A 548 -19.03 -1.84 -1.15
N TYR A 549 -18.25 -0.79 -0.91
CA TYR A 549 -17.10 -0.85 -0.03
C TYR A 549 -17.52 -0.73 1.43
N SER A 550 -16.91 -1.56 2.27
CA SER A 550 -16.98 -1.49 3.73
C SER A 550 -15.57 -1.40 4.30
N PHE A 551 -15.49 -0.94 5.54
CA PHE A 551 -14.25 -0.84 6.31
C PHE A 551 -14.28 -1.80 7.50
N ILE A 552 -13.18 -1.88 8.25
CA ILE A 552 -13.11 -2.69 9.46
C ILE A 552 -13.36 -1.80 10.67
N ALA A 553 -14.46 -1.99 11.40
CA ALA A 553 -14.69 -1.20 12.61
C ALA A 553 -13.65 -1.56 13.70
N PRO A 554 -13.18 -0.58 14.50
CA PRO A 554 -12.33 -0.87 15.66
C PRO A 554 -13.11 -1.69 16.71
N VAL A 555 -12.39 -2.52 17.47
CA VAL A 555 -12.95 -3.30 18.59
C VAL A 555 -12.14 -3.08 19.87
N ASP A 556 -12.83 -3.15 21.02
CA ASP A 556 -12.18 -3.11 22.31
C ASP A 556 -11.31 -4.36 22.57
N GLU A 557 -10.37 -4.27 23.51
CA GLU A 557 -9.37 -5.34 23.73
C GLU A 557 -9.98 -6.65 24.22
N ASN A 558 -11.04 -6.58 25.02
CA ASN A 558 -11.68 -7.78 25.53
C ASN A 558 -12.39 -8.50 24.39
N LEU A 559 -13.09 -7.74 23.53
CA LEU A 559 -13.70 -8.29 22.34
C LEU A 559 -12.65 -8.83 21.36
N ASP A 560 -11.56 -8.10 21.09
CA ASP A 560 -10.45 -8.55 20.24
C ASP A 560 -9.83 -9.87 20.74
N SER A 561 -9.59 -9.99 22.04
CA SER A 561 -9.10 -11.21 22.69
C SER A 561 -10.08 -12.38 22.54
N ASN A 562 -11.38 -12.13 22.72
CA ASN A 562 -12.43 -13.13 22.52
C ASN A 562 -12.53 -13.60 21.06
N ILE A 563 -12.41 -12.66 20.11
CA ILE A 563 -12.38 -12.94 18.68
C ILE A 563 -11.17 -13.81 18.36
N ARG A 564 -9.97 -13.40 18.75
CA ARG A 564 -8.72 -14.13 18.50
C ARG A 564 -8.75 -15.55 19.07
N THR A 565 -9.23 -15.69 20.30
CA THR A 565 -9.36 -16.99 20.96
C THR A 565 -10.29 -17.91 20.19
N TYR A 566 -11.51 -17.44 19.86
CA TYR A 566 -12.48 -18.26 19.14
C TYR A 566 -12.07 -18.53 17.70
N TYR A 567 -11.47 -17.55 17.02
CA TYR A 567 -10.93 -17.70 15.67
C TYR A 567 -9.87 -18.80 15.64
N ASN A 568 -8.86 -18.75 16.51
CA ASN A 568 -7.84 -19.80 16.58
C ASN A 568 -8.41 -21.18 16.89
N MET A 569 -9.42 -21.27 17.77
CA MET A 569 -10.13 -22.52 18.04
C MET A 569 -10.87 -23.10 16.82
N LYS A 570 -11.17 -22.28 15.81
CA LYS A 570 -11.95 -22.65 14.63
C LYS A 570 -11.11 -22.84 13.37
N THR A 571 -9.95 -22.20 13.31
CA THR A 571 -9.12 -22.17 12.10
C THR A 571 -7.77 -22.88 12.26
N LYS A 572 -7.33 -23.17 13.50
CA LYS A 572 -6.02 -23.80 13.77
C LYS A 572 -6.13 -25.17 14.47
N SER A 573 -7.34 -25.64 14.74
CA SER A 573 -7.65 -26.98 15.26
C SER A 573 -7.70 -27.99 14.13
#